data_AF-A0A2V7U912-F1
#
_entry.id   AF-A0A2V7U912-F1
#
_cell.length_a   1.000
_cell.length_b   1.000
_cell.length_c   1.000
_cell.angle_alpha   90.00
_cell.angle_beta   90.00
_cell.angle_gamma   90.00
#
_symmetry.space_group_name_H-M   'P 1'
#
loop_
_entity.id
_entity.type
_entity.pdbx_description
1 polymer ?
#
loop_
_entity_poly.entity_id
_entity_poly.type
_entity_poly.pdbx_seq_one_letter_code
_entity_poly.pdbx_strand_id
1 'polypeptide(L)'
;DGLMITNHHVGFGCIQNISTQDHDYVAEGFIAPSRDREPACPGYEVNVLMAFEDVTSKVLGAVRPSMSDKEAGEARKAATARIEKECADRTGQRCEVIPLYQGGEYQLYTYKKYTDVRLVFAPEQQTAFFGGDPDNFTFPRHDLDICIMRAYENGQPARPAAYLPWARTGAEDGDLVFVSGNPGSTSRLETYSQLESGRDVLQPRILSSLKRRRATLKAYAAKSPENERRAKEAIFGYENSIKARQGMLEALQDPKAMAAKAEAEKDLRARFAGDRELAAGADPWDTIAAAQKKYDQHLAEQRLVGFGGSELLHHAGNIVRYVAEKQKPNDVRLEEFRESNLASLENDLYSPAPIYDDLEEVMLADRLKEAAADLGPDHPFVKTVLGGRAPEEVAHEAVAGTKLKDVAARKALVAGGRSAVAASKDSMIVLARKIDPLARQARTFKEDEVDAVQKRAGERIAQARWKAFGRTLSPDATFTLRLAFGVVKPFPAGGTIVPARTTIHGLYDRSAAFRNRPPWNLMPRWVEHEKDLELETPLDFVCTADIIGGNSGSPVVNKDGEFVGIIFDGNIESLALDYYYTDEVARAVSVDARAIVEALRKVYGTTALVDELAPK
;
A
#
# COMPACT_ATOMS: atom_id res chain seq x y z
N ASP A 1 3.67 18.93 18.78
CA ASP A 1 3.37 19.87 17.68
C ASP A 1 3.26 19.17 16.33
N GLY A 2 2.29 18.27 16.15
CA GLY A 2 2.05 17.63 14.84
C GLY A 2 3.17 16.69 14.37
N LEU A 3 4.10 16.33 15.27
CA LEU A 3 5.14 15.35 15.03
C LEU A 3 4.52 13.97 14.86
N MET A 4 5.03 13.21 13.89
CA MET A 4 4.58 11.86 13.59
C MET A 4 5.78 10.97 13.32
N ILE A 5 5.71 9.73 13.82
CA ILE A 5 6.69 8.69 13.56
C ILE A 5 6.06 7.65 12.63
N THR A 6 6.82 7.20 11.65
CA THR A 6 6.50 6.12 10.72
C THR A 6 7.79 5.33 10.43
N ASN A 7 7.78 4.39 9.50
CA ASN A 7 9.00 3.70 9.10
C ASN A 7 9.81 4.51 8.08
N HIS A 8 11.12 4.27 8.02
CA HIS A 8 11.97 4.80 6.97
C HIS A 8 11.47 4.37 5.59
N HIS A 9 11.10 3.10 5.41
CA HIS A 9 10.62 2.65 4.10
C HIS A 9 9.26 3.26 3.70
N VAL A 10 8.44 3.72 4.64
CA VAL A 10 7.22 4.52 4.36
C VAL A 10 7.59 5.95 3.96
N GLY A 11 8.61 6.51 4.62
CA GLY A 11 9.18 7.82 4.30
C GLY A 11 10.09 7.84 3.07
N PHE A 12 10.43 6.68 2.50
CA PHE A 12 11.48 6.54 1.47
C PHE A 12 11.21 7.46 0.27
N GLY A 13 9.98 7.44 -0.26
CA GLY A 13 9.59 8.28 -1.38
C GLY A 13 9.87 9.76 -1.11
N CYS A 14 9.55 10.28 0.08
CA CYS A 14 9.89 11.64 0.48
C CYS A 14 11.40 11.86 0.47
N ILE A 15 12.15 10.99 1.18
CA ILE A 15 13.62 11.11 1.32
C ILE A 15 14.30 11.11 -0.05
N GLN A 16 13.89 10.21 -0.96
CA GLN A 16 14.42 10.14 -2.32
C GLN A 16 14.02 11.36 -3.16
N ASN A 17 12.79 11.84 -3.05
CA ASN A 17 12.28 12.96 -3.84
C ASN A 17 12.91 14.31 -3.45
N ILE A 18 13.36 14.46 -2.19
CA ILE A 18 14.10 15.64 -1.75
C ILE A 18 15.62 15.50 -1.93
N SER A 19 16.11 14.30 -2.25
CA SER A 19 17.52 14.04 -2.53
C SER A 19 17.92 14.56 -3.91
N THR A 20 19.16 15.00 -4.03
CA THR A 20 19.77 15.52 -5.26
C THR A 20 21.04 14.75 -5.57
N GLN A 21 21.70 15.08 -6.69
CA GLN A 21 23.01 14.53 -6.99
C GLN A 21 24.09 14.94 -5.96
N ASP A 22 23.95 16.13 -5.35
CA ASP A 22 24.92 16.67 -4.39
C ASP A 22 24.63 16.27 -2.94
N HIS A 23 23.38 15.87 -2.64
CA HIS A 23 22.92 15.47 -1.31
C HIS A 23 21.99 14.27 -1.43
N ASP A 24 22.50 13.08 -1.13
CA ASP A 24 21.72 11.84 -1.14
C ASP A 24 21.28 11.50 0.29
N TYR A 25 20.13 12.04 0.70
CA TYR A 25 19.59 11.80 2.04
C TYR A 25 19.18 10.35 2.28
N VAL A 26 19.03 9.53 1.22
CA VAL A 26 18.81 8.09 1.37
C VAL A 26 20.10 7.42 1.88
N ALA A 27 21.26 7.86 1.40
CA ALA A 27 22.57 7.35 1.82
C ALA A 27 23.09 8.01 3.10
N GLU A 28 22.86 9.31 3.26
CA GLU A 28 23.43 10.15 4.33
C GLU A 28 22.53 10.25 5.57
N GLY A 29 21.25 9.92 5.42
CA GLY A 29 20.21 10.23 6.40
C GLY A 29 19.87 11.72 6.38
N PHE A 30 18.91 12.13 7.22
CA PHE A 30 18.46 13.50 7.33
C PHE A 30 18.15 13.88 8.78
N ILE A 31 18.59 15.07 9.18
CA ILE A 31 18.24 15.70 10.46
C ILE A 31 17.91 17.16 10.18
N ALA A 32 16.68 17.59 10.47
CA ALA A 32 16.30 19.00 10.34
C ALA A 32 17.08 19.84 11.38
N PRO A 33 17.85 20.87 10.96
CA PRO A 33 18.58 21.73 11.90
C PRO A 33 17.67 22.55 12.82
N SER A 34 16.47 22.87 12.33
CA SER A 34 15.44 23.64 13.03
C SER A 34 14.09 23.42 12.33
N ARG A 35 12.98 23.78 13.01
CA ARG A 35 11.61 23.58 12.50
C ARG A 35 11.35 24.28 11.15
N ASP A 36 11.92 25.47 10.95
CA ASP A 36 11.81 26.24 9.70
C ASP A 36 12.64 25.67 8.55
N ARG A 37 13.46 24.64 8.82
CA ARG A 37 14.32 23.94 7.86
C ARG A 37 13.87 22.50 7.59
N GLU A 38 12.70 22.10 8.07
CA GLU A 38 12.04 20.84 7.71
C GLU A 38 11.57 20.93 6.23
N PRO A 39 12.09 20.11 5.29
CA PRO A 39 11.69 20.17 3.89
C PRO A 39 10.32 19.51 3.69
N ALA A 40 9.50 20.07 2.81
CA ALA A 40 8.22 19.46 2.43
C ALA A 40 8.43 18.16 1.66
N CYS A 41 7.59 17.16 1.94
CA CYS A 41 7.52 15.88 1.25
C CYS A 41 6.56 15.99 0.06
N PRO A 42 7.06 16.01 -1.21
CA PRO A 42 6.21 16.20 -2.38
C PRO A 42 5.14 15.10 -2.52
N GLY A 43 3.87 15.50 -2.64
CA GLY A 43 2.75 14.58 -2.86
C GLY A 43 2.32 13.77 -1.63
N TYR A 44 2.95 13.95 -0.47
CA TYR A 44 2.58 13.25 0.75
C TYR A 44 1.26 13.76 1.33
N GLU A 45 0.53 12.85 1.97
CA GLU A 45 -0.76 13.11 2.59
C GLU A 45 -0.83 12.35 3.92
N VAL A 46 -1.33 13.01 4.97
CA VAL A 46 -1.65 12.38 6.26
C VAL A 46 -3.15 12.46 6.49
N ASN A 47 -3.77 11.31 6.71
CA ASN A 47 -5.20 11.19 6.98
C ASN A 47 -5.44 10.79 8.43
N VAL A 48 -6.13 11.64 9.18
CA VAL A 48 -6.54 11.37 10.55
C VAL A 48 -8.02 10.98 10.55
N LEU A 49 -8.34 9.76 11.00
CA LEU A 49 -9.72 9.32 11.13
C LEU A 49 -10.45 10.16 12.18
N MET A 50 -11.53 10.81 11.78
CA MET A 50 -12.35 11.67 12.64
C MET A 50 -13.62 10.97 13.11
N ALA A 51 -14.24 10.18 12.24
CA ALA A 51 -15.47 9.44 12.53
C ALA A 51 -15.68 8.29 11.54
N PHE A 52 -16.49 7.31 11.95
CA PHE A 52 -17.07 6.32 11.06
C PHE A 52 -18.55 6.08 11.38
N GLU A 53 -19.36 5.77 10.37
CA GLU A 53 -20.82 5.55 10.46
C GLU A 53 -21.22 4.31 9.65
N ASP A 54 -22.08 3.45 10.19
CA ASP A 54 -22.72 2.38 9.40
C ASP A 54 -23.77 2.99 8.44
N VAL A 55 -23.53 2.82 7.14
CA VAL A 55 -24.40 3.31 6.05
C VAL A 55 -24.97 2.15 5.23
N THR A 56 -24.91 0.92 5.75
CA THR A 56 -25.33 -0.31 5.06
C THR A 56 -26.76 -0.22 4.54
N SER A 57 -27.72 0.19 5.37
CA SER A 57 -29.11 0.31 4.94
C SER A 57 -29.32 1.35 3.83
N LYS A 58 -28.53 2.44 3.83
CA LYS A 58 -28.60 3.49 2.79
C LYS A 58 -28.07 2.95 1.46
N VAL A 59 -26.97 2.21 1.47
CA VAL A 59 -26.36 1.64 0.26
C VAL A 59 -27.17 0.47 -0.29
N LEU A 60 -27.51 -0.51 0.56
CA LEU A 60 -28.27 -1.69 0.15
C LEU A 60 -29.72 -1.34 -0.25
N GLY A 61 -30.32 -0.33 0.39
CA GLY A 61 -31.66 0.15 0.07
C GLY A 61 -31.80 0.76 -1.33
N ALA A 62 -30.69 1.10 -2.00
CA ALA A 62 -30.71 1.57 -3.39
C ALA A 62 -30.94 0.43 -4.41
N VAL A 63 -30.74 -0.83 -4.00
CA VAL A 63 -30.83 -1.99 -4.88
C VAL A 63 -32.22 -2.62 -4.81
N ARG A 64 -32.89 -2.73 -5.97
CA ARG A 64 -34.22 -3.39 -6.07
C ARG A 64 -34.05 -4.85 -6.49
N PRO A 65 -34.90 -5.78 -6.00
CA PRO A 65 -34.80 -7.21 -6.36
C PRO A 65 -34.81 -7.49 -7.87
N SER A 66 -35.52 -6.67 -8.65
CA SER A 66 -35.65 -6.81 -10.10
C SER A 66 -34.45 -6.32 -10.91
N MET A 67 -33.46 -5.68 -10.28
CA MET A 67 -32.27 -5.20 -10.98
C MET A 67 -31.37 -6.37 -11.40
N SER A 68 -30.81 -6.23 -12.60
CA SER A 68 -29.62 -6.99 -13.01
C SER A 68 -28.43 -6.66 -12.09
N ASP A 69 -27.39 -7.50 -12.13
CA ASP A 69 -26.18 -7.27 -11.31
C ASP A 69 -25.52 -5.94 -11.67
N LYS A 70 -25.46 -5.62 -12.97
CA LYS A 70 -24.99 -4.32 -13.46
C LYS A 70 -25.78 -3.15 -12.87
N GLU A 71 -27.10 -3.15 -13.01
CA GLU A 71 -27.97 -2.08 -12.48
C GLU A 71 -27.83 -1.95 -10.95
N ALA A 72 -27.69 -3.08 -10.24
CA ALA A 72 -27.44 -3.08 -8.81
C ALA A 72 -26.07 -2.46 -8.46
N GLY A 73 -25.03 -2.78 -9.24
CA GLY A 73 -23.70 -2.19 -9.11
C GLY A 73 -23.71 -0.67 -9.32
N GLU A 74 -24.38 -0.20 -10.37
CA GLU A 74 -24.57 1.23 -10.65
C GLU A 74 -25.36 1.93 -9.54
N ALA A 75 -26.44 1.31 -9.04
CA ALA A 75 -27.23 1.87 -7.95
C ALA A 75 -26.43 2.05 -6.65
N ARG A 76 -25.59 1.06 -6.30
CA ARG A 76 -24.67 1.16 -5.15
C ARG A 76 -23.64 2.26 -5.33
N LYS A 77 -22.99 2.33 -6.50
CA LYS A 77 -21.99 3.38 -6.81
C LYS A 77 -22.62 4.77 -6.67
N ALA A 78 -23.82 4.96 -7.19
CA ALA A 78 -24.52 6.23 -7.11
C ALA A 78 -24.93 6.56 -5.66
N ALA A 79 -25.40 5.57 -4.88
CA ALA A 79 -25.72 5.76 -3.46
C ALA A 79 -24.48 6.13 -2.64
N THR A 80 -23.36 5.41 -2.83
CA THR A 80 -22.07 5.72 -2.21
C THR A 80 -21.62 7.15 -2.54
N ALA A 81 -21.62 7.53 -3.81
CA ALA A 81 -21.19 8.87 -4.22
C ALA A 81 -22.04 9.99 -3.60
N ARG A 82 -23.34 9.76 -3.41
CA ARG A 82 -24.23 10.70 -2.71
C ARG A 82 -23.89 10.80 -1.22
N ILE A 83 -23.71 9.66 -0.54
CA ILE A 83 -23.34 9.62 0.88
C ILE A 83 -22.01 10.34 1.13
N GLU A 84 -20.99 10.06 0.31
CA GLU A 84 -19.67 10.70 0.39
C GLU A 84 -19.78 12.20 0.18
N LYS A 85 -20.56 12.63 -0.81
CA LYS A 85 -20.79 14.05 -1.09
C LYS A 85 -21.51 14.75 0.07
N GLU A 86 -22.62 14.18 0.57
CA GLU A 86 -23.36 14.75 1.71
C GLU A 86 -22.47 14.89 2.95
N CYS A 87 -21.61 13.91 3.19
CA CYS A 87 -20.61 13.97 4.26
C CYS A 87 -19.57 15.08 4.01
N ALA A 88 -19.01 15.15 2.81
CA ALA A 88 -18.01 16.16 2.45
C ALA A 88 -18.59 17.59 2.53
N ASP A 89 -19.80 17.81 2.01
CA ASP A 89 -20.50 19.10 2.07
C ASP A 89 -20.78 19.52 3.53
N ARG A 90 -21.08 18.55 4.42
CA ARG A 90 -21.35 18.81 5.84
C ARG A 90 -20.10 19.09 6.66
N THR A 91 -18.99 18.43 6.35
CA THR A 91 -17.79 18.39 7.22
C THR A 91 -16.61 19.19 6.66
N GLY A 92 -16.59 19.43 5.35
CA GLY A 92 -15.41 19.90 4.63
C GLY A 92 -14.25 18.89 4.63
N GLN A 93 -14.49 17.64 5.01
CA GLN A 93 -13.49 16.59 5.17
C GLN A 93 -13.58 15.56 4.05
N ARG A 94 -12.53 14.72 3.91
CA ARG A 94 -12.56 13.59 2.98
C ARG A 94 -13.49 12.52 3.56
N CYS A 95 -14.46 12.07 2.77
CA CYS A 95 -15.41 11.04 3.17
C CYS A 95 -15.40 9.89 2.17
N GLU A 96 -15.37 8.66 2.66
CA GLU A 96 -15.23 7.46 1.83
C GLU A 96 -16.10 6.32 2.38
N VAL A 97 -16.92 5.71 1.52
CA VAL A 97 -17.72 4.54 1.92
C VAL A 97 -16.98 3.26 1.55
N ILE A 98 -16.67 2.47 2.56
CA ILE A 98 -15.89 1.25 2.44
C ILE A 98 -16.81 0.03 2.54
N PRO A 99 -16.84 -0.86 1.53
CA PRO A 99 -17.52 -2.14 1.64
C PRO A 99 -16.71 -3.10 2.54
N LEU A 100 -17.36 -3.68 3.53
CA LEU A 100 -16.83 -4.72 4.41
C LEU A 100 -17.56 -6.04 4.15
N TYR A 101 -16.94 -7.15 4.56
CA TYR A 101 -17.52 -8.49 4.43
C TYR A 101 -18.00 -8.81 3.00
N GLN A 102 -17.15 -8.55 1.99
CA GLN A 102 -17.47 -8.80 0.58
C GLN A 102 -18.74 -8.07 0.09
N GLY A 103 -19.05 -6.91 0.69
CA GLY A 103 -20.24 -6.11 0.36
C GLY A 103 -21.42 -6.33 1.31
N GLY A 104 -21.32 -7.21 2.30
CA GLY A 104 -22.36 -7.40 3.31
C GLY A 104 -22.63 -6.15 4.16
N GLU A 105 -21.62 -5.31 4.38
CA GLU A 105 -21.70 -4.10 5.19
C GLU A 105 -21.00 -2.93 4.49
N TYR A 106 -21.44 -1.71 4.80
CA TYR A 106 -20.83 -0.48 4.29
C TYR A 106 -20.66 0.53 5.43
N GLN A 107 -19.44 1.00 5.61
CA GLN A 107 -19.13 2.03 6.59
C GLN A 107 -18.59 3.28 5.90
N LEU A 108 -19.11 4.46 6.29
CA LEU A 108 -18.60 5.76 5.88
C LEU A 108 -17.50 6.19 6.84
N TYR A 109 -16.30 6.45 6.32
CA TYR A 109 -15.17 6.98 7.07
C TYR A 109 -14.98 8.46 6.75
N THR A 110 -14.73 9.27 7.77
CA THR A 110 -14.46 10.72 7.62
C THR A 110 -13.04 11.03 8.09
N TYR A 111 -12.24 11.67 7.24
CA TYR A 111 -10.82 11.95 7.49
C TYR A 111 -10.49 13.44 7.44
N LYS A 112 -9.79 13.93 8.46
CA LYS A 112 -9.07 15.20 8.36
C LYS A 112 -7.76 14.95 7.64
N LYS A 113 -7.50 15.75 6.61
CA LYS A 113 -6.33 15.63 5.75
C LYS A 113 -5.30 16.74 6.02
N TYR A 114 -4.02 16.37 6.04
CA TYR A 114 -2.89 17.29 5.95
C TYR A 114 -2.08 17.00 4.69
N THR A 115 -1.78 18.03 3.89
CA THR A 115 -0.96 17.93 2.66
C THR A 115 0.34 18.73 2.74
N ASP A 116 0.55 19.51 3.81
CA ASP A 116 1.86 20.07 4.15
C ASP A 116 2.49 19.12 5.19
N VAL A 117 3.26 18.17 4.69
CA VAL A 117 3.96 17.15 5.48
C VAL A 117 5.45 17.38 5.28
N ARG A 118 6.22 17.49 6.35
CA ARG A 118 7.64 17.82 6.28
C ARG A 118 8.51 16.79 6.97
N LEU A 119 9.69 16.52 6.40
CA LEU A 119 10.65 15.59 6.99
C LEU A 119 11.38 16.24 8.16
N VAL A 120 11.47 15.53 9.28
CA VAL A 120 12.17 15.98 10.50
C VAL A 120 13.45 15.17 10.72
N PHE A 121 13.34 13.86 10.60
CA PHE A 121 14.45 12.94 10.81
C PHE A 121 14.27 11.67 9.97
N ALA A 122 15.36 11.19 9.39
CA ALA A 122 15.47 9.84 8.86
C ALA A 122 16.91 9.34 9.09
N PRO A 123 17.13 8.12 9.60
CA PRO A 123 18.45 7.52 9.60
C PRO A 123 18.84 7.18 8.16
N GLU A 124 20.10 6.80 7.94
CA GLU A 124 20.54 6.30 6.64
C GLU A 124 19.80 5.02 6.28
N GLN A 125 19.52 4.79 4.99
CA GLN A 125 18.88 3.55 4.56
C GLN A 125 19.67 2.31 5.01
N GLN A 126 21.00 2.38 5.07
CA GLN A 126 21.82 1.27 5.56
C GLN A 126 21.54 0.93 7.03
N THR A 127 21.19 1.93 7.86
CA THR A 127 20.78 1.73 9.25
C THR A 127 19.32 1.26 9.33
N ALA A 128 18.45 1.85 8.51
CA ALA A 128 17.01 1.59 8.51
C ALA A 128 16.60 0.29 7.82
N PHE A 129 17.50 -0.29 7.02
CA PHE A 129 17.32 -1.52 6.27
C PHE A 129 18.60 -2.37 6.36
N PHE A 130 19.18 -2.43 7.57
CA PHE A 130 20.37 -3.21 7.85
C PHE A 130 20.11 -4.70 7.54
N GLY A 131 21.04 -5.31 6.81
CA GLY A 131 20.87 -6.67 6.30
C GLY A 131 20.12 -6.76 4.97
N GLY A 132 19.54 -5.66 4.50
CA GLY A 132 18.98 -5.52 3.16
C GLY A 132 17.88 -6.52 2.83
N ASP A 133 17.70 -6.80 1.53
CA ASP A 133 16.73 -7.81 1.10
C ASP A 133 16.94 -9.17 1.81
N PRO A 134 18.15 -9.73 2.02
CA PRO A 134 18.31 -10.99 2.76
C PRO A 134 17.60 -11.06 4.12
N ASP A 135 17.61 -9.95 4.88
CA ASP A 135 16.99 -9.90 6.20
C ASP A 135 15.52 -9.46 6.14
N ASN A 136 15.03 -8.94 4.99
CA ASN A 136 13.64 -8.58 4.76
C ASN A 136 12.68 -9.78 4.88
N PHE A 137 11.57 -9.60 5.59
CA PHE A 137 10.66 -10.65 6.06
C PHE A 137 11.34 -11.73 6.91
N THR A 138 12.30 -11.37 7.77
CA THR A 138 12.95 -12.35 8.66
C THR A 138 13.08 -11.82 10.09
N PHE A 139 13.21 -12.75 11.03
CA PHE A 139 13.61 -12.45 12.41
C PHE A 139 14.55 -13.57 12.90
N PRO A 140 15.66 -13.30 13.61
CA PRO A 140 16.10 -12.02 14.21
C PRO A 140 16.41 -10.89 13.23
N ARG A 141 15.92 -9.68 13.55
CA ARG A 141 16.09 -8.44 12.78
C ARG A 141 16.84 -7.38 13.61
N HIS A 142 17.55 -6.48 12.94
CA HIS A 142 18.45 -5.51 13.57
C HIS A 142 18.50 -4.18 12.80
N ASP A 143 17.36 -3.53 12.56
CA ASP A 143 17.31 -2.26 11.83
C ASP A 143 16.52 -1.17 12.58
N LEU A 144 16.98 0.08 12.44
CA LEU A 144 16.28 1.23 13.01
C LEU A 144 15.32 1.82 11.96
N ASP A 145 14.30 1.04 11.59
CA ASP A 145 13.36 1.40 10.52
C ASP A 145 12.34 2.45 10.97
N ILE A 146 12.81 3.70 11.11
CA ILE A 146 12.01 4.85 11.52
C ILE A 146 12.21 6.06 10.61
N CYS A 147 11.17 6.86 10.49
CA CYS A 147 11.20 8.19 9.92
C CYS A 147 10.27 9.08 10.73
N ILE A 148 10.71 10.30 11.00
CA ILE A 148 9.95 11.28 11.76
C ILE A 148 9.65 12.44 10.81
N MET A 149 8.38 12.80 10.79
CA MET A 149 7.84 13.87 9.97
C MET A 149 6.97 14.78 10.84
N ARG A 150 6.52 15.89 10.27
CA ARG A 150 5.61 16.82 10.93
C ARG A 150 4.52 17.28 9.97
N ALA A 151 3.28 17.20 10.41
CA ALA A 151 2.16 17.78 9.70
C ALA A 151 2.06 19.29 10.02
N TYR A 152 1.77 20.09 8.99
CA TYR A 152 1.53 21.52 9.08
C TYR A 152 0.13 21.86 8.58
N GLU A 153 -0.45 22.91 9.16
CA GLU A 153 -1.73 23.48 8.76
C GLU A 153 -1.58 25.01 8.77
N ASN A 154 -1.88 25.66 7.65
CA ASN A 154 -1.74 27.11 7.48
C ASN A 154 -0.33 27.64 7.81
N GLY A 155 0.71 26.86 7.44
CA GLY A 155 2.12 27.22 7.66
C GLY A 155 2.60 27.09 9.11
N GLN A 156 1.77 26.54 10.01
CA GLN A 156 2.13 26.27 11.41
C GLN A 156 2.10 24.76 11.69
N PRO A 157 2.89 24.24 12.65
CA PRO A 157 2.79 22.86 13.08
C PRO A 157 1.35 22.51 13.48
N ALA A 158 0.84 21.40 12.97
CA ALA A 158 -0.50 20.93 13.28
C ALA A 158 -0.64 20.64 14.79
N ARG A 159 -1.84 20.88 15.34
CA ARG A 159 -2.15 20.57 16.74
C ARG A 159 -3.23 19.49 16.79
N PRO A 160 -2.86 18.20 16.69
CA PRO A 160 -3.81 17.11 16.79
C PRO A 160 -4.45 17.09 18.19
N ALA A 161 -5.69 16.59 18.28
CA ALA A 161 -6.44 16.54 19.54
C ALA A 161 -5.86 15.53 20.55
N ALA A 162 -5.16 14.50 20.06
CA ALA A 162 -4.53 13.46 20.87
C ALA A 162 -3.21 13.02 20.22
N TYR A 163 -2.33 12.46 21.04
CA TYR A 163 -1.09 11.80 20.64
C TYR A 163 -0.79 10.67 21.63
N LEU A 164 0.04 9.71 21.24
CA LEU A 164 0.44 8.60 22.10
C LEU A 164 1.53 9.05 23.08
N PRO A 165 1.38 8.79 24.39
CA PRO A 165 2.48 8.97 25.33
C PRO A 165 3.58 7.94 25.04
N TRP A 166 4.84 8.33 25.23
CA TRP A 166 5.97 7.41 25.10
C TRP A 166 6.10 6.56 26.36
N ALA A 167 6.24 5.23 26.22
CA ALA A 167 6.35 4.35 27.37
C ALA A 167 7.70 4.56 28.10
N ARG A 168 7.67 4.54 29.44
CA ARG A 168 8.91 4.60 30.25
C ARG A 168 9.68 3.28 30.23
N THR A 169 8.98 2.19 29.98
CA THR A 169 9.51 0.84 29.80
C THR A 169 9.12 0.34 28.41
N GLY A 170 10.02 -0.35 27.72
CA GLY A 170 9.68 -0.96 26.43
C GLY A 170 8.89 -2.25 26.60
N ALA A 171 8.73 -2.99 25.50
CA ALA A 171 8.04 -4.27 25.48
C ALA A 171 8.88 -5.39 26.13
N GLU A 172 8.23 -6.26 26.91
CA GLU A 172 8.83 -7.43 27.55
C GLU A 172 8.11 -8.73 27.16
N ASP A 173 8.82 -9.86 27.27
CA ASP A 173 8.26 -11.18 26.99
C ASP A 173 7.00 -11.45 27.82
N GLY A 174 5.89 -11.79 27.15
CA GLY A 174 4.59 -12.04 27.76
C GLY A 174 3.67 -10.82 27.86
N ASP A 175 4.14 -9.63 27.48
CA ASP A 175 3.29 -8.44 27.48
C ASP A 175 2.19 -8.53 26.43
N LEU A 176 0.98 -8.13 26.83
CA LEU A 176 -0.13 -7.86 25.92
C LEU A 176 0.08 -6.50 25.26
N VAL A 177 0.14 -6.49 23.93
CA VAL A 177 0.32 -5.30 23.11
C VAL A 177 -0.79 -5.16 22.07
N PHE A 178 -1.03 -3.93 21.64
CA PHE A 178 -2.03 -3.57 20.64
C PHE A 178 -1.38 -2.84 19.48
N VAL A 179 -1.83 -3.15 18.26
CA VAL A 179 -1.36 -2.54 17.03
C VAL A 179 -2.54 -1.86 16.35
N SER A 180 -2.48 -0.54 16.27
CA SER A 180 -3.49 0.27 15.58
C SER A 180 -2.93 0.70 14.23
N GLY A 181 -3.55 0.27 13.13
CA GLY A 181 -3.00 0.47 11.80
C GLY A 181 -4.02 0.41 10.68
N ASN A 182 -3.54 0.59 9.45
CA ASN A 182 -4.34 0.53 8.22
C ASN A 182 -3.87 -0.66 7.38
N PRO A 183 -4.17 -1.92 7.75
CA PRO A 183 -3.83 -3.07 6.94
C PRO A 183 -4.43 -2.91 5.53
N GLY A 184 -3.62 -3.12 4.48
CA GLY A 184 -3.99 -2.88 3.08
C GLY A 184 -5.13 -3.75 2.61
N SER A 185 -4.87 -5.04 2.43
CA SER A 185 -5.87 -6.01 1.99
C SER A 185 -5.57 -7.39 2.57
N THR A 186 -6.61 -8.19 2.74
CA THR A 186 -6.51 -9.63 2.98
C THR A 186 -7.57 -10.35 2.15
N SER A 187 -7.37 -11.64 1.90
CA SER A 187 -8.25 -12.50 1.11
C SER A 187 -8.81 -13.65 1.96
N ARG A 188 -9.12 -13.40 3.23
CA ARG A 188 -9.56 -14.44 4.18
C ARG A 188 -10.98 -14.90 3.93
N LEU A 189 -11.83 -14.01 3.41
CA LEU A 189 -13.24 -14.30 3.13
C LEU A 189 -13.48 -14.80 1.70
N GLU A 190 -12.47 -14.75 0.82
CA GLU A 190 -12.56 -15.26 -0.56
C GLU A 190 -13.04 -16.71 -0.63
N THR A 191 -13.78 -17.03 -1.70
CA THR A 191 -14.24 -18.40 -1.96
C THR A 191 -13.06 -19.29 -2.36
N TYR A 192 -13.22 -20.60 -2.20
CA TYR A 192 -12.21 -21.57 -2.60
C TYR A 192 -11.82 -21.39 -4.08
N SER A 193 -12.78 -21.13 -4.97
CA SER A 193 -12.53 -20.86 -6.39
C SER A 193 -11.71 -19.59 -6.65
N GLN A 194 -11.85 -18.55 -5.83
CA GLN A 194 -11.02 -17.35 -5.90
C GLN A 194 -9.60 -17.64 -5.41
N LEU A 195 -9.45 -18.40 -4.33
CA LEU A 195 -8.14 -18.83 -3.81
C LEU A 195 -7.40 -19.72 -4.83
N GLU A 196 -8.10 -20.62 -5.51
CA GLU A 196 -7.52 -21.42 -6.61
C GLU A 196 -7.06 -20.57 -7.79
N SER A 197 -7.87 -19.59 -8.19
CA SER A 197 -7.47 -18.60 -9.21
C SER A 197 -6.24 -17.79 -8.75
N GLY A 198 -6.19 -17.40 -7.48
CA GLY A 198 -5.03 -16.80 -6.83
C GLY A 198 -3.77 -17.64 -7.03
N ARG A 199 -3.85 -18.93 -6.70
CA ARG A 199 -2.76 -19.92 -6.77
C ARG A 199 -2.29 -20.16 -8.19
N ASP A 200 -3.22 -20.43 -9.09
CA ASP A 200 -2.92 -21.03 -10.39
C ASP A 200 -2.76 -19.98 -11.50
N VAL A 201 -3.34 -18.78 -11.31
CA VAL A 201 -3.42 -17.75 -12.35
C VAL A 201 -2.83 -16.42 -11.89
N LEU A 202 -3.36 -15.82 -10.82
CA LEU A 202 -3.07 -14.41 -10.48
C LEU A 202 -1.65 -14.22 -9.94
N GLN A 203 -1.28 -14.93 -8.87
CA GLN A 203 0.02 -14.75 -8.20
C GLN A 203 1.21 -15.08 -9.13
N PRO A 204 1.20 -16.18 -9.92
CA PRO A 204 2.28 -16.45 -10.87
C PRO A 204 2.46 -15.35 -11.91
N ARG A 205 1.36 -14.79 -12.42
CA ARG A 205 1.38 -13.70 -13.41
C ARG A 205 1.91 -12.40 -12.80
N ILE A 206 1.51 -12.07 -11.57
CA ILE A 206 2.03 -10.92 -10.84
C ILE A 206 3.54 -11.06 -10.60
N LEU A 207 3.98 -12.20 -10.07
CA LEU A 207 5.39 -12.48 -9.79
C LEU A 207 6.27 -12.36 -11.04
N SER A 208 5.80 -12.87 -12.18
CA SER A 208 6.53 -12.77 -13.45
C SER A 208 6.79 -11.30 -13.83
N SER A 209 5.75 -10.45 -13.78
CA SER A 209 5.87 -9.03 -14.10
C SER A 209 6.77 -8.27 -13.11
N LEU A 210 6.68 -8.57 -11.82
CA LEU A 210 7.53 -7.93 -10.80
C LEU A 210 9.01 -8.31 -11.00
N LYS A 211 9.29 -9.60 -11.23
CA LYS A 211 10.67 -10.10 -11.49
C LYS A 211 11.26 -9.46 -12.75
N ARG A 212 10.45 -9.32 -13.81
CA ARG A 212 10.83 -8.62 -15.04
C ARG A 212 11.20 -7.16 -14.77
N ARG A 213 10.33 -6.39 -14.11
CA ARG A 213 10.57 -4.96 -13.82
C ARG A 213 11.76 -4.74 -12.91
N ARG A 214 11.95 -5.59 -11.90
CA ARG A 214 13.16 -5.59 -11.07
C ARG A 214 14.42 -5.79 -11.91
N ALA A 215 14.42 -6.74 -12.85
CA ALA A 215 15.58 -6.98 -13.72
C ALA A 215 15.87 -5.77 -14.62
N THR A 216 14.84 -5.16 -15.20
CA THR A 216 14.94 -3.92 -15.99
C THR A 216 15.55 -2.79 -15.17
N LEU A 217 15.06 -2.56 -13.94
CA LEU A 217 15.59 -1.51 -13.06
C LEU A 217 17.01 -1.78 -12.60
N LYS A 218 17.38 -3.04 -12.30
CA LYS A 218 18.77 -3.38 -11.95
C LYS A 218 19.73 -3.13 -13.12
N ALA A 219 19.31 -3.44 -14.35
CA ALA A 219 20.08 -3.13 -15.54
C ALA A 219 20.20 -1.61 -15.79
N TYR A 220 19.16 -0.83 -15.46
CA TYR A 220 19.21 0.63 -15.50
C TYR A 220 20.14 1.20 -14.42
N ALA A 221 20.01 0.74 -13.17
CA ALA A 221 20.82 1.17 -12.03
C ALA A 221 22.31 0.91 -12.26
N ALA A 222 22.68 -0.22 -12.86
CA ALA A 222 24.06 -0.58 -13.14
C ALA A 222 24.79 0.35 -14.13
N LYS A 223 24.08 1.28 -14.80
CA LYS A 223 24.67 2.20 -15.79
C LYS A 223 25.48 3.34 -15.14
N SER A 224 25.04 3.85 -13.99
CA SER A 224 25.72 4.93 -13.28
C SER A 224 25.25 5.03 -11.82
N PRO A 225 26.04 5.62 -10.91
CA PRO A 225 25.58 5.90 -9.54
C PRO A 225 24.30 6.74 -9.48
N GLU A 226 24.11 7.68 -10.40
CA GLU A 226 22.88 8.49 -10.44
C GLU A 226 21.67 7.67 -10.89
N ASN A 227 21.84 6.72 -11.82
CA ASN A 227 20.77 5.79 -12.20
C ASN A 227 20.41 4.86 -11.03
N GLU A 228 21.41 4.41 -10.28
CA GLU A 228 21.19 3.63 -9.06
C GLU A 228 20.38 4.42 -8.03
N ARG A 229 20.77 5.67 -7.75
CA ARG A 229 20.03 6.56 -6.84
C ARG A 229 18.57 6.75 -7.26
N ARG A 230 18.32 7.00 -8.55
CA ARG A 230 16.96 7.21 -9.10
C ARG A 230 16.07 5.96 -9.03
N ALA A 231 16.64 4.77 -9.19
CA ALA A 231 15.90 3.52 -9.23
C ALA A 231 15.75 2.83 -7.86
N LYS A 232 16.39 3.37 -6.81
CA LYS A 232 16.56 2.68 -5.53
C LYS A 232 15.25 2.33 -4.84
N GLU A 233 14.36 3.31 -4.67
CA GLU A 233 13.03 3.11 -4.08
C GLU A 233 12.20 2.10 -4.89
N ALA A 234 12.20 2.23 -6.22
CA ALA A 234 11.45 1.32 -7.08
C ALA A 234 11.97 -0.12 -6.99
N ILE A 235 13.29 -0.33 -7.00
CA ILE A 235 13.90 -1.65 -6.83
C ILE A 235 13.49 -2.24 -5.48
N PHE A 236 13.59 -1.46 -4.40
CA PHE A 236 13.17 -1.87 -3.06
C PHE A 236 11.69 -2.30 -3.05
N GLY A 237 10.79 -1.49 -3.61
CA GLY A 237 9.36 -1.79 -3.69
C GLY A 237 9.06 -3.08 -4.47
N TYR A 238 9.77 -3.32 -5.58
CA TYR A 238 9.63 -4.56 -6.36
C TYR A 238 10.19 -5.78 -5.62
N GLU A 239 11.33 -5.67 -4.94
CA GLU A 239 11.91 -6.76 -4.15
C GLU A 239 11.00 -7.17 -2.99
N ASN A 240 10.50 -6.18 -2.26
CA ASN A 240 9.52 -6.38 -1.20
C ASN A 240 8.25 -7.08 -1.73
N SER A 241 7.71 -6.58 -2.85
CA SER A 241 6.54 -7.17 -3.49
C SER A 241 6.78 -8.60 -3.98
N ILE A 242 7.97 -8.91 -4.50
CA ILE A 242 8.29 -10.27 -4.96
C ILE A 242 8.28 -11.23 -3.78
N LYS A 243 8.90 -10.88 -2.66
CA LYS A 243 8.90 -11.72 -1.46
C LYS A 243 7.49 -11.93 -0.92
N ALA A 244 6.74 -10.86 -0.75
CA ALA A 244 5.36 -10.93 -0.26
C ALA A 244 4.48 -11.83 -1.15
N ARG A 245 4.50 -11.60 -2.47
CA ARG A 245 3.70 -12.38 -3.43
C ARG A 245 4.15 -13.84 -3.53
N GLN A 246 5.44 -14.11 -3.31
CA GLN A 246 5.98 -15.46 -3.28
C GLN A 246 5.49 -16.21 -2.03
N GLY A 247 5.57 -15.61 -0.84
CA GLY A 247 5.02 -16.22 0.39
C GLY A 247 3.50 -16.40 0.34
N MET A 248 2.77 -15.45 -0.26
CA MET A 248 1.34 -15.61 -0.53
C MET A 248 1.06 -16.80 -1.45
N LEU A 249 1.85 -16.99 -2.52
CA LEU A 249 1.69 -18.14 -3.41
C LEU A 249 1.99 -19.45 -2.68
N GLU A 250 3.03 -19.50 -1.85
CA GLU A 250 3.38 -20.66 -1.05
C GLU A 250 2.27 -21.03 -0.06
N ALA A 251 1.63 -20.03 0.57
CA ALA A 251 0.48 -20.25 1.44
C ALA A 251 -0.71 -20.88 0.71
N LEU A 252 -0.96 -20.48 -0.55
CA LEU A 252 -2.00 -21.09 -1.39
C LEU A 252 -1.60 -22.47 -1.93
N GLN A 253 -0.31 -22.79 -1.95
CA GLN A 253 0.20 -24.10 -2.36
C GLN A 253 0.25 -25.11 -1.21
N ASP A 254 0.10 -24.67 0.05
CA ASP A 254 0.00 -25.57 1.20
C ASP A 254 -1.30 -26.40 1.16
N PRO A 255 -1.20 -27.74 0.98
CA PRO A 255 -2.37 -28.60 0.92
C PRO A 255 -3.22 -28.57 2.19
N LYS A 256 -2.61 -28.38 3.37
CA LYS A 256 -3.34 -28.33 4.64
C LYS A 256 -4.16 -27.05 4.74
N ALA A 257 -3.57 -25.90 4.41
CA ALA A 257 -4.26 -24.62 4.42
C ALA A 257 -5.44 -24.64 3.43
N MET A 258 -5.22 -25.11 2.19
CA MET A 258 -6.27 -25.21 1.19
C MET A 258 -7.36 -26.22 1.56
N ALA A 259 -7.02 -27.36 2.16
CA ALA A 259 -8.01 -28.31 2.67
C ALA A 259 -8.88 -27.70 3.79
N ALA A 260 -8.29 -26.94 4.70
CA ALA A 260 -9.04 -26.24 5.75
C ALA A 260 -10.01 -25.20 5.16
N LYS A 261 -9.58 -24.46 4.13
CA LYS A 261 -10.45 -23.52 3.40
C LYS A 261 -11.59 -24.23 2.68
N ALA A 262 -11.32 -25.34 2.02
CA ALA A 262 -12.34 -26.13 1.33
C ALA A 262 -13.40 -26.67 2.30
N GLU A 263 -12.99 -27.20 3.46
CA GLU A 263 -13.95 -27.72 4.45
C GLU A 263 -14.76 -26.59 5.12
N ALA A 264 -14.14 -25.44 5.39
CA ALA A 264 -14.86 -24.28 5.92
C ALA A 264 -15.92 -23.75 4.93
N GLU A 265 -15.59 -23.68 3.64
CA GLU A 265 -16.56 -23.32 2.60
C GLU A 265 -17.69 -24.34 2.50
N LYS A 266 -17.35 -25.63 2.52
CA LYS A 266 -18.34 -26.72 2.45
C LYS A 266 -19.31 -26.69 3.63
N ASP A 267 -18.85 -26.46 4.86
CA ASP A 267 -19.72 -26.31 6.04
C ASP A 267 -20.66 -25.10 5.87
N LEU A 268 -20.14 -23.94 5.48
CA LEU A 268 -20.96 -22.74 5.29
C LEU A 268 -21.98 -22.92 4.15
N ARG A 269 -21.58 -23.53 3.04
CA ARG A 269 -22.46 -23.82 1.90
C ARG A 269 -23.54 -24.83 2.26
N ALA A 270 -23.24 -25.84 3.10
CA ALA A 270 -24.24 -26.78 3.61
C ALA A 270 -25.27 -26.10 4.52
N ARG A 271 -24.83 -25.19 5.42
CA ARG A 271 -25.74 -24.39 6.26
C ARG A 271 -26.63 -23.46 5.44
N PHE A 272 -26.05 -22.82 4.43
CA PHE A 272 -26.78 -22.00 3.47
C PHE A 272 -27.87 -22.81 2.74
N ALA A 273 -27.55 -24.01 2.25
CA ALA A 273 -28.51 -24.87 1.55
C ALA A 273 -29.67 -25.35 2.46
N GLY A 274 -29.43 -25.44 3.76
CA GLY A 274 -30.47 -25.75 4.76
C GLY A 274 -31.47 -24.62 5.01
N ASP A 275 -31.19 -23.41 4.51
CA ASP A 275 -31.98 -22.22 4.73
C ASP A 275 -32.82 -21.84 3.50
N ARG A 276 -34.14 -22.06 3.57
CA ARG A 276 -35.03 -21.87 2.40
C ARG A 276 -35.07 -20.42 1.89
N GLU A 277 -34.85 -19.44 2.76
CA GLU A 277 -34.90 -18.02 2.40
C GLU A 277 -33.59 -17.58 1.75
N LEU A 278 -32.45 -17.94 2.35
CA LEU A 278 -31.13 -17.61 1.80
C LEU A 278 -30.81 -18.38 0.51
N ALA A 279 -31.20 -19.67 0.46
CA ALA A 279 -30.99 -20.55 -0.67
C ALA A 279 -31.92 -20.26 -1.86
N ALA A 280 -32.79 -19.25 -1.79
CA ALA A 280 -33.58 -18.84 -2.93
C ALA A 280 -32.68 -18.25 -4.04
N GLY A 281 -32.78 -18.76 -5.26
CA GLY A 281 -32.02 -18.31 -6.43
C GLY A 281 -30.76 -19.12 -6.72
N ALA A 282 -29.83 -18.55 -7.49
CA ALA A 282 -28.57 -19.21 -7.85
C ALA A 282 -27.68 -19.43 -6.62
N ASP A 283 -26.80 -20.43 -6.66
CA ASP A 283 -25.78 -20.62 -5.63
C ASP A 283 -24.72 -19.50 -5.73
N PRO A 284 -24.43 -18.75 -4.64
CA PRO A 284 -23.51 -17.62 -4.72
C PRO A 284 -22.04 -18.05 -4.92
N TRP A 285 -21.63 -19.23 -4.48
CA TRP A 285 -20.27 -19.74 -4.70
C TRP A 285 -20.04 -20.09 -6.18
N ASP A 286 -21.00 -20.78 -6.80
CA ASP A 286 -20.90 -21.11 -8.23
C ASP A 286 -20.98 -19.83 -9.09
N THR A 287 -21.75 -18.83 -8.65
CA THR A 287 -21.83 -17.51 -9.29
C THR A 287 -20.47 -16.81 -9.28
N ILE A 288 -19.80 -16.77 -8.13
CA ILE A 288 -18.45 -16.21 -8.00
C ILE A 288 -17.44 -16.99 -8.84
N ALA A 289 -17.51 -18.33 -8.82
CA ALA A 289 -16.61 -19.18 -9.62
C ALA A 289 -16.72 -18.89 -11.12
N ALA A 290 -17.94 -18.70 -11.63
CA ALA A 290 -18.17 -18.35 -13.03
C ALA A 290 -17.63 -16.96 -13.38
N ALA A 291 -17.84 -15.95 -12.51
CA ALA A 291 -17.32 -14.60 -12.70
C ALA A 291 -15.78 -14.57 -12.64
N GLN A 292 -15.17 -15.31 -11.69
CA GLN A 292 -13.72 -15.42 -11.56
C GLN A 292 -13.09 -16.03 -12.81
N LYS A 293 -13.70 -17.09 -13.36
CA LYS A 293 -13.23 -17.69 -14.61
C LYS A 293 -13.25 -16.70 -15.78
N LYS A 294 -14.27 -15.84 -15.88
CA LYS A 294 -14.31 -14.77 -16.89
C LYS A 294 -13.18 -13.76 -16.69
N TYR A 295 -12.90 -13.38 -15.43
CA TYR A 295 -11.81 -12.48 -15.09
C TYR A 295 -10.45 -13.08 -15.49
N ASP A 296 -10.21 -14.35 -15.17
CA ASP A 296 -8.95 -15.05 -15.48
C ASP A 296 -8.67 -15.11 -16.99
N GLN A 297 -9.73 -15.28 -17.80
CA GLN A 297 -9.64 -15.26 -19.26
C GLN A 297 -9.22 -13.89 -19.82
N HIS A 298 -9.52 -12.81 -19.10
CA HIS A 298 -9.21 -11.43 -19.51
C HIS A 298 -8.07 -10.81 -18.68
N LEU A 299 -7.37 -11.60 -17.86
CA LEU A 299 -6.40 -11.10 -16.91
C LEU A 299 -5.29 -10.28 -17.57
N ALA A 300 -4.80 -10.72 -18.74
CA ALA A 300 -3.77 -9.99 -19.47
C ALA A 300 -4.27 -8.57 -19.84
N GLU A 301 -5.48 -8.44 -20.35
CA GLU A 301 -6.08 -7.14 -20.69
C GLU A 301 -6.24 -6.27 -19.43
N GLN A 302 -6.80 -6.84 -18.36
CA GLN A 302 -6.99 -6.14 -17.08
C GLN A 302 -5.68 -5.63 -16.48
N ARG A 303 -4.59 -6.37 -16.68
CA ARG A 303 -3.27 -6.00 -16.15
C ARG A 303 -2.49 -5.08 -17.04
N LEU A 304 -2.67 -5.11 -18.36
CA LEU A 304 -1.77 -4.50 -19.34
C LEU A 304 -2.37 -3.29 -20.05
N VAL A 305 -3.70 -3.25 -20.25
CA VAL A 305 -4.39 -2.16 -20.95
C VAL A 305 -4.69 -1.01 -20.00
N GLY A 306 -3.92 0.07 -20.11
CA GLY A 306 -4.09 1.25 -19.27
C GLY A 306 -2.88 2.18 -19.30
N PHE A 307 -2.78 3.04 -18.29
CA PHE A 307 -1.75 4.08 -18.18
C PHE A 307 -0.58 3.67 -17.27
N GLY A 308 -0.23 2.39 -17.26
CA GLY A 308 0.84 1.85 -16.40
C GLY A 308 2.22 1.99 -17.01
N GLY A 309 3.26 1.85 -16.18
CA GLY A 309 4.66 1.76 -16.59
C GLY A 309 5.39 3.10 -16.74
N SER A 310 4.72 4.23 -16.55
CA SER A 310 5.33 5.57 -16.57
C SER A 310 4.46 6.53 -15.76
N GLU A 311 5.09 7.34 -14.91
CA GLU A 311 4.41 8.40 -14.14
C GLU A 311 3.84 9.48 -15.08
N LEU A 312 4.56 9.81 -16.15
CA LEU A 312 4.08 10.76 -17.17
C LEU A 312 2.84 10.25 -17.90
N LEU A 313 2.80 8.97 -18.26
CA LEU A 313 1.61 8.36 -18.87
C LEU A 313 0.46 8.27 -17.86
N HIS A 314 0.74 7.97 -16.60
CA HIS A 314 -0.24 7.98 -15.52
C HIS A 314 -0.88 9.37 -15.37
N HIS A 315 -0.07 10.43 -15.23
CA HIS A 315 -0.55 11.81 -15.18
C HIS A 315 -1.35 12.20 -16.43
N ALA A 316 -0.89 11.82 -17.62
CA ALA A 316 -1.62 12.08 -18.86
C ALA A 316 -3.00 11.42 -18.86
N GLY A 317 -3.08 10.15 -18.45
CA GLY A 317 -4.32 9.41 -18.30
C GLY A 317 -5.27 10.05 -17.30
N ASN A 318 -4.75 10.46 -16.14
CA ASN A 318 -5.52 11.18 -15.13
C ASN A 318 -6.03 12.51 -15.65
N ILE A 319 -5.24 13.31 -16.37
CA ILE A 319 -5.69 14.58 -16.97
C ILE A 319 -6.81 14.34 -17.99
N VAL A 320 -6.64 13.36 -18.89
CA VAL A 320 -7.63 13.00 -19.91
C VAL A 320 -8.97 12.60 -19.27
N ARG A 321 -8.91 11.75 -18.23
CA ARG A 321 -10.11 11.33 -17.50
C ARG A 321 -10.69 12.45 -16.64
N TYR A 322 -9.87 13.23 -15.95
CA TYR A 322 -10.29 14.32 -15.06
C TYR A 322 -11.22 15.29 -15.79
N VAL A 323 -10.77 15.82 -16.93
CA VAL A 323 -11.55 16.83 -17.65
C VAL A 323 -12.84 16.26 -18.25
N ALA A 324 -12.88 14.95 -18.50
CA ALA A 324 -14.06 14.25 -19.00
C ALA A 324 -15.06 13.93 -17.87
N GLU A 325 -14.58 13.37 -16.75
CA GLU A 325 -15.40 12.98 -15.60
C GLU A 325 -16.00 14.20 -14.90
N LYS A 326 -15.26 15.31 -14.79
CA LYS A 326 -15.76 16.55 -14.16
C LYS A 326 -16.98 17.16 -14.87
N GLN A 327 -17.24 16.80 -16.13
CA GLN A 327 -18.45 17.21 -16.86
C GLN A 327 -19.68 16.36 -16.55
N LYS A 328 -19.50 15.24 -15.85
CA LYS A 328 -20.59 14.34 -15.48
C LYS A 328 -21.10 14.68 -14.06
N PRO A 329 -22.37 14.36 -13.76
CA PRO A 329 -22.87 14.35 -12.39
C PRO A 329 -21.97 13.52 -11.47
N ASN A 330 -21.77 13.96 -10.22
CA ASN A 330 -20.81 13.34 -9.31
C ASN A 330 -21.06 11.84 -9.08
N ASP A 331 -22.33 11.42 -9.06
CA ASP A 331 -22.75 10.05 -8.79
C ASP A 331 -22.63 9.08 -9.97
N VAL A 332 -22.26 9.58 -11.16
CA VAL A 332 -21.93 8.76 -12.33
C VAL A 332 -20.45 8.86 -12.72
N ARG A 333 -19.64 9.61 -11.97
CA ARG A 333 -18.20 9.67 -12.19
C ARG A 333 -17.53 8.37 -11.79
N LEU A 334 -16.43 8.07 -12.47
CA LEU A 334 -15.43 7.15 -11.94
C LEU A 334 -15.02 7.61 -10.52
N GLU A 335 -14.84 6.65 -9.62
CA GLU A 335 -14.61 6.87 -8.19
C GLU A 335 -13.48 7.85 -7.92
N GLU A 336 -12.35 7.69 -8.62
CA GLU A 336 -11.14 8.50 -8.49
C GLU A 336 -11.37 9.98 -8.84
N PHE A 337 -12.44 10.29 -9.57
CA PHE A 337 -12.78 11.63 -10.06
C PHE A 337 -14.05 12.21 -9.42
N ARG A 338 -14.59 11.54 -8.40
CA ARG A 338 -15.64 12.11 -7.54
C ARG A 338 -15.11 13.28 -6.74
N GLU A 339 -16.00 14.20 -6.38
CA GLU A 339 -15.69 15.41 -5.61
C GLU A 339 -14.89 15.11 -4.33
N SER A 340 -15.23 14.03 -3.61
CA SER A 340 -14.54 13.57 -2.40
C SER A 340 -13.06 13.21 -2.62
N ASN A 341 -12.69 12.83 -3.84
CA ASN A 341 -11.35 12.32 -4.18
C ASN A 341 -10.50 13.34 -4.98
N LEU A 342 -11.11 14.39 -5.53
CA LEU A 342 -10.42 15.37 -6.38
C LEU A 342 -9.23 16.03 -5.68
N ALA A 343 -9.35 16.37 -4.39
CA ALA A 343 -8.27 17.05 -3.69
C ALA A 343 -7.03 16.17 -3.51
N SER A 344 -7.19 14.85 -3.36
CA SER A 344 -6.05 13.92 -3.27
C SER A 344 -5.49 13.61 -4.65
N LEU A 345 -6.34 13.47 -5.66
CA LEU A 345 -5.93 13.36 -7.05
C LEU A 345 -5.12 14.59 -7.53
N GLU A 346 -5.52 15.80 -7.14
CA GLU A 346 -4.81 17.03 -7.46
C GLU A 346 -3.48 17.16 -6.70
N ASN A 347 -3.40 16.65 -5.46
CA ASN A 347 -2.15 16.60 -4.71
C ASN A 347 -1.09 15.74 -5.41
N ASP A 348 -1.50 14.55 -5.88
CA ASP A 348 -0.66 13.66 -6.69
C ASP A 348 -0.31 14.31 -8.04
N LEU A 349 -1.32 14.73 -8.80
CA LEU A 349 -1.15 15.27 -10.15
C LEU A 349 -0.33 16.56 -10.19
N TYR A 350 -0.25 17.32 -9.08
CA TYR A 350 0.52 18.55 -8.99
C TYR A 350 1.74 18.42 -8.08
N SER A 351 2.11 17.20 -7.68
CA SER A 351 3.32 16.94 -6.92
C SER A 351 4.56 17.41 -7.71
N PRO A 352 5.45 18.21 -7.10
CA PRO A 352 6.70 18.63 -7.71
C PRO A 352 7.82 17.55 -7.61
N ALA A 353 7.48 16.31 -7.24
CA ALA A 353 8.44 15.22 -7.18
C ALA A 353 9.24 15.11 -8.50
N PRO A 354 10.57 14.85 -8.43
CA PRO A 354 11.38 14.72 -9.63
C PRO A 354 10.88 13.58 -10.53
N ILE A 355 10.81 13.85 -11.84
CA ILE A 355 10.52 12.84 -12.87
C ILE A 355 11.72 12.79 -13.82
N TYR A 356 12.31 11.61 -13.98
CA TYR A 356 13.53 11.39 -14.75
C TYR A 356 13.21 10.75 -16.10
N ASP A 357 13.48 11.47 -17.19
CA ASP A 357 13.13 11.02 -18.56
C ASP A 357 13.70 9.64 -18.88
N ASP A 358 14.95 9.40 -18.51
CA ASP A 358 15.65 8.14 -18.81
C ASP A 358 15.05 6.94 -18.06
N LEU A 359 14.54 7.16 -16.85
CA LEU A 359 13.82 6.14 -16.10
C LEU A 359 12.41 5.91 -16.68
N GLU A 360 11.70 6.99 -17.02
CA GLU A 360 10.38 6.93 -17.64
C GLU A 360 10.40 6.19 -18.98
N GLU A 361 11.41 6.45 -19.83
CA GLU A 361 11.59 5.75 -21.10
C GLU A 361 11.80 4.25 -20.90
N VAL A 362 12.67 3.88 -19.95
CA VAL A 362 12.99 2.47 -19.67
C VAL A 362 11.77 1.72 -19.14
N MET A 363 11.03 2.32 -18.22
CA MET A 363 9.86 1.68 -17.61
C MET A 363 8.67 1.61 -18.56
N LEU A 364 8.44 2.65 -19.37
CA LEU A 364 7.40 2.62 -20.39
C LEU A 364 7.73 1.58 -21.46
N ALA A 365 8.97 1.54 -21.96
CA ALA A 365 9.38 0.53 -22.93
C ALA A 365 9.23 -0.89 -22.37
N ASP A 366 9.60 -1.13 -21.12
CA ASP A 366 9.41 -2.44 -20.47
C ASP A 366 7.95 -2.86 -20.43
N ARG A 367 7.07 -1.93 -20.04
CA ARG A 367 5.63 -2.16 -19.99
C ARG A 367 5.04 -2.46 -21.36
N LEU A 368 5.46 -1.73 -22.38
CA LEU A 368 5.00 -1.95 -23.75
C LEU A 368 5.48 -3.26 -24.35
N LYS A 369 6.72 -3.69 -24.02
CA LYS A 369 7.22 -5.03 -24.37
C LYS A 369 6.41 -6.14 -23.71
N GLU A 370 6.08 -5.99 -22.43
CA GLU A 370 5.23 -6.94 -21.72
C GLU A 370 3.84 -7.02 -22.37
N ALA A 371 3.22 -5.87 -22.65
CA ALA A 371 1.93 -5.83 -23.34
C ALA A 371 1.97 -6.51 -24.71
N ALA A 372 3.01 -6.27 -25.52
CA ALA A 372 3.16 -6.91 -26.82
C ALA A 372 3.34 -8.44 -26.72
N ALA A 373 4.07 -8.92 -25.70
CA ALA A 373 4.30 -10.34 -25.48
C ALA A 373 3.04 -11.08 -24.99
N ASP A 374 2.32 -10.49 -24.02
CA ASP A 374 1.21 -11.18 -23.34
C ASP A 374 -0.15 -11.00 -24.06
N LEU A 375 -0.37 -9.86 -24.71
CA LEU A 375 -1.60 -9.61 -25.49
C LEU A 375 -1.46 -10.04 -26.96
N GLY A 376 -0.23 -10.13 -27.46
CA GLY A 376 0.09 -10.40 -28.85
C GLY A 376 0.05 -9.16 -29.75
N PRO A 377 0.74 -9.21 -30.91
CA PRO A 377 0.92 -8.07 -31.80
C PRO A 377 -0.40 -7.59 -32.45
N ASP A 378 -1.41 -8.45 -32.51
CA ASP A 378 -2.67 -8.15 -33.16
C ASP A 378 -3.70 -7.45 -32.26
N HIS A 379 -3.45 -7.42 -30.95
CA HIS A 379 -4.38 -6.85 -29.98
C HIS A 379 -4.58 -5.34 -30.21
N PRO A 380 -5.81 -4.80 -30.10
CA PRO A 380 -6.10 -3.39 -30.38
C PRO A 380 -5.22 -2.41 -29.60
N PHE A 381 -4.93 -2.69 -28.33
CA PHE A 381 -4.04 -1.86 -27.52
C PHE A 381 -2.62 -1.82 -28.09
N VAL A 382 -2.06 -2.99 -28.46
CA VAL A 382 -0.69 -3.10 -28.97
C VAL A 382 -0.59 -2.40 -30.33
N LYS A 383 -1.54 -2.61 -31.23
CA LYS A 383 -1.61 -1.87 -32.51
C LYS A 383 -1.73 -0.37 -32.32
N THR A 384 -2.54 0.06 -31.36
CA THR A 384 -2.80 1.48 -31.07
C THR A 384 -1.57 2.20 -30.52
N VAL A 385 -0.84 1.54 -29.62
CA VAL A 385 0.31 2.14 -28.93
C VAL A 385 1.60 1.98 -29.72
N LEU A 386 1.85 0.79 -30.30
CA LEU A 386 3.09 0.51 -31.02
C LEU A 386 3.01 0.82 -32.52
N GLY A 387 1.87 0.56 -33.17
CA GLY A 387 1.75 0.75 -34.62
C GLY A 387 2.80 -0.02 -35.45
N GLY A 388 3.31 -1.13 -34.92
CA GLY A 388 4.39 -1.92 -35.54
C GLY A 388 5.82 -1.44 -35.26
N ARG A 389 5.99 -0.35 -34.49
CA ARG A 389 7.30 0.18 -34.08
C ARG A 389 7.84 -0.53 -32.83
N ALA A 390 9.14 -0.38 -32.59
CA ALA A 390 9.76 -0.92 -31.39
C ALA A 390 9.25 -0.20 -30.13
N PRO A 391 8.97 -0.91 -29.03
CA PRO A 391 8.56 -0.31 -27.75
C PRO A 391 9.46 0.83 -27.26
N GLU A 392 10.77 0.71 -27.45
CA GLU A 392 11.77 1.71 -27.07
C GLU A 392 11.62 3.00 -27.87
N GLU A 393 11.36 2.91 -29.17
CA GLU A 393 11.16 4.09 -30.03
C GLU A 393 9.90 4.86 -29.63
N VAL A 394 8.83 4.13 -29.32
CA VAL A 394 7.56 4.71 -28.88
C VAL A 394 7.72 5.36 -27.51
N ALA A 395 8.40 4.70 -26.57
CA ALA A 395 8.67 5.24 -25.26
C ALA A 395 9.52 6.52 -25.33
N HIS A 396 10.60 6.50 -26.10
CA HIS A 396 11.46 7.66 -26.31
C HIS A 396 10.71 8.85 -26.91
N GLU A 397 9.93 8.64 -27.99
CA GLU A 397 9.14 9.73 -28.58
C GLU A 397 8.07 10.26 -27.62
N ALA A 398 7.43 9.37 -26.86
CA ALA A 398 6.42 9.75 -25.89
C ALA A 398 7.01 10.61 -24.76
N VAL A 399 8.17 10.24 -24.21
CA VAL A 399 8.82 11.00 -23.13
C VAL A 399 9.46 12.28 -23.66
N ALA A 400 10.19 12.24 -24.77
CA ALA A 400 10.85 13.42 -25.32
C ALA A 400 9.87 14.52 -25.79
N GLY A 401 8.66 14.14 -26.22
CA GLY A 401 7.65 15.06 -26.75
C GLY A 401 6.73 15.68 -25.69
N THR A 402 6.87 15.36 -24.40
CA THR A 402 5.93 15.76 -23.36
C THR A 402 6.46 16.92 -22.50
N LYS A 403 5.53 17.72 -21.98
CA LYS A 403 5.78 18.78 -20.99
C LYS A 403 5.22 18.43 -19.61
N LEU A 404 4.69 17.22 -19.42
CA LEU A 404 3.99 16.85 -18.18
C LEU A 404 4.89 16.74 -16.93
N LYS A 405 6.22 16.79 -17.09
CA LYS A 405 7.14 17.01 -15.96
C LYS A 405 6.91 18.35 -15.26
N ASP A 406 6.49 19.36 -16.02
CA ASP A 406 6.17 20.67 -15.49
C ASP A 406 4.78 20.67 -14.83
N VAL A 407 4.75 20.97 -13.53
CA VAL A 407 3.50 21.14 -12.75
C VAL A 407 2.61 22.20 -13.40
N ALA A 408 3.17 23.30 -13.92
CA ALA A 408 2.40 24.36 -14.56
C ALA A 408 1.70 23.87 -15.84
N ALA A 409 2.35 23.00 -16.63
CA ALA A 409 1.75 22.39 -17.81
C ALA A 409 0.58 21.46 -17.43
N ARG A 410 0.74 20.62 -16.39
CA ARG A 410 -0.34 19.77 -15.85
C ARG A 410 -1.53 20.61 -15.37
N LYS A 411 -1.28 21.68 -14.61
CA LYS A 411 -2.32 22.63 -14.15
C LYS A 411 -3.03 23.31 -15.31
N ALA A 412 -2.29 23.78 -16.32
CA ALA A 412 -2.86 24.46 -17.49
C ALA A 412 -3.80 23.54 -18.29
N LEU A 413 -3.45 22.26 -18.45
CA LEU A 413 -4.32 21.28 -19.13
C LEU A 413 -5.61 21.02 -18.36
N VAL A 414 -5.53 20.85 -17.05
CA VAL A 414 -6.72 20.66 -16.21
C VAL A 414 -7.60 21.91 -16.21
N ALA A 415 -7.03 23.10 -16.04
CA ALA A 415 -7.75 24.37 -16.04
C ALA A 415 -8.39 24.67 -17.41
N GLY A 416 -7.70 24.36 -18.51
CA GLY A 416 -8.21 24.52 -19.86
C GLY A 416 -9.28 23.49 -20.27
N GLY A 417 -9.53 22.48 -19.43
CA GLY A 417 -10.61 21.52 -19.59
C GLY A 417 -10.52 20.67 -20.87
N ARG A 418 -11.68 20.15 -21.31
CA ARG A 418 -11.75 19.24 -22.47
C ARG A 418 -11.19 19.84 -23.75
N SER A 419 -11.38 21.14 -23.96
CA SER A 419 -10.90 21.84 -25.15
C SER A 419 -9.37 21.86 -25.21
N ALA A 420 -8.70 22.18 -24.09
CA ALA A 420 -7.24 22.16 -24.02
C ALA A 420 -6.67 20.75 -24.20
N VAL A 421 -7.25 19.75 -23.53
CA VAL A 421 -6.82 18.34 -23.67
C VAL A 421 -7.05 17.81 -25.08
N ALA A 422 -8.17 18.15 -25.73
CA ALA A 422 -8.46 17.74 -27.09
C ALA A 422 -7.54 18.41 -28.13
N ALA A 423 -7.18 19.68 -27.92
CA ALA A 423 -6.27 20.42 -28.79
C ALA A 423 -4.79 20.14 -28.52
N SER A 424 -4.47 19.52 -27.38
CA SER A 424 -3.09 19.27 -26.97
C SER A 424 -2.34 18.40 -27.98
N LYS A 425 -1.12 18.83 -28.29
CA LYS A 425 -0.15 18.08 -29.11
C LYS A 425 0.93 17.41 -28.25
N ASP A 426 0.82 17.50 -26.93
CA ASP A 426 1.71 16.81 -26.00
C ASP A 426 1.64 15.30 -26.23
N SER A 427 2.80 14.66 -26.44
CA SER A 427 2.90 13.26 -26.84
C SER A 427 2.24 12.29 -25.84
N MET A 428 2.37 12.54 -24.54
CA MET A 428 1.74 11.71 -23.51
C MET A 428 0.22 11.91 -23.47
N ILE A 429 -0.27 13.14 -23.65
CA ILE A 429 -1.72 13.40 -23.76
C ILE A 429 -2.30 12.77 -25.03
N VAL A 430 -1.58 12.83 -26.15
CA VAL A 430 -1.97 12.15 -27.41
C VAL A 430 -2.06 10.65 -27.19
N LEU A 431 -1.05 10.05 -26.54
CA LEU A 431 -1.02 8.62 -26.23
C LEU A 431 -2.15 8.23 -25.28
N ALA A 432 -2.34 8.97 -24.18
CA ALA A 432 -3.40 8.72 -23.20
C ALA A 432 -4.80 8.80 -23.82
N ARG A 433 -5.07 9.76 -24.72
CA ARG A 433 -6.36 9.83 -25.44
C ARG A 433 -6.64 8.63 -26.33
N LYS A 434 -5.59 8.02 -26.92
CA LYS A 434 -5.72 6.79 -27.71
C LYS A 434 -5.97 5.56 -26.83
N ILE A 435 -5.35 5.52 -25.66
CA ILE A 435 -5.46 4.41 -24.70
C ILE A 435 -6.80 4.45 -23.93
N ASP A 436 -7.30 5.64 -23.55
CA ASP A 436 -8.43 5.76 -22.63
C ASP A 436 -9.68 4.97 -23.05
N PRO A 437 -10.13 4.96 -24.33
CA PRO A 437 -11.28 4.16 -24.74
C PRO A 437 -11.11 2.65 -24.48
N LEU A 438 -9.92 2.11 -24.78
CA LEU A 438 -9.60 0.68 -24.56
C LEU A 438 -9.51 0.36 -23.06
N ALA A 439 -8.88 1.25 -22.29
CA ALA A 439 -8.78 1.10 -20.84
C ALA A 439 -10.15 1.20 -20.16
N ARG A 440 -11.06 2.04 -20.66
CA ARG A 440 -12.45 2.09 -20.19
C ARG A 440 -13.22 0.84 -20.54
N GLN A 441 -13.04 0.29 -21.75
CA GLN A 441 -13.67 -0.96 -22.13
C GLN A 441 -13.26 -2.11 -21.20
N ALA A 442 -11.95 -2.25 -20.94
CA ALA A 442 -11.44 -3.25 -19.99
C ALA A 442 -12.02 -3.04 -18.59
N ARG A 443 -12.06 -1.79 -18.11
CA ARG A 443 -12.67 -1.45 -16.81
C ARG A 443 -14.17 -1.78 -16.76
N THR A 444 -14.94 -1.41 -17.77
CA THR A 444 -16.39 -1.68 -17.83
C THR A 444 -16.66 -3.17 -17.83
N PHE A 445 -15.88 -3.99 -18.57
CA PHE A 445 -15.99 -5.44 -18.47
C PHE A 445 -15.81 -5.93 -17.04
N LYS A 446 -14.75 -5.49 -16.35
CA LYS A 446 -14.51 -5.90 -14.96
C LYS A 446 -15.64 -5.46 -14.04
N GLU A 447 -16.04 -4.20 -14.12
CA GLU A 447 -17.07 -3.64 -13.24
C GLU A 447 -18.44 -4.32 -13.43
N ASP A 448 -18.84 -4.58 -14.67
CA ASP A 448 -20.17 -5.09 -15.01
C ASP A 448 -20.26 -6.62 -14.93
N GLU A 449 -19.24 -7.34 -15.42
CA GLU A 449 -19.28 -8.81 -15.57
C GLU A 449 -18.61 -9.56 -14.42
N VAL A 450 -17.81 -8.87 -13.59
CA VAL A 450 -17.04 -9.47 -12.49
C VAL A 450 -17.42 -8.83 -11.16
N ASP A 451 -17.09 -7.57 -10.94
CA ASP A 451 -17.21 -6.92 -9.62
C ASP A 451 -18.67 -6.85 -9.17
N ALA A 452 -19.60 -6.45 -10.06
CA ALA A 452 -21.02 -6.38 -9.74
C ALA A 452 -21.62 -7.74 -9.37
N VAL A 453 -21.24 -8.79 -10.11
CA VAL A 453 -21.68 -10.18 -9.89
C VAL A 453 -21.12 -10.71 -8.57
N GLN A 454 -19.81 -10.58 -8.36
CA GLN A 454 -19.13 -11.04 -7.15
C GLN A 454 -19.64 -10.31 -5.90
N LYS A 455 -19.92 -9.01 -5.99
CA LYS A 455 -20.44 -8.23 -4.84
C LYS A 455 -21.83 -8.69 -4.41
N ARG A 456 -22.75 -8.91 -5.36
CA ARG A 456 -24.09 -9.42 -5.05
C ARG A 456 -24.06 -10.84 -4.47
N ALA A 457 -23.19 -11.70 -4.99
CA ALA A 457 -23.01 -13.05 -4.46
C ALA A 457 -22.32 -13.01 -3.06
N GLY A 458 -21.31 -12.16 -2.89
CA GLY A 458 -20.58 -11.94 -1.65
C GLY A 458 -21.49 -11.46 -0.51
N GLU A 459 -22.44 -10.56 -0.81
CA GLU A 459 -23.48 -10.14 0.14
C GLU A 459 -24.29 -11.32 0.68
N ARG A 460 -24.65 -12.28 -0.17
CA ARG A 460 -25.40 -13.48 0.24
C ARG A 460 -24.54 -14.41 1.06
N ILE A 461 -23.26 -14.55 0.73
CA ILE A 461 -22.29 -15.31 1.53
C ILE A 461 -22.10 -14.65 2.90
N ALA A 462 -22.04 -13.31 2.97
CA ALA A 462 -21.94 -12.59 4.24
C ALA A 462 -23.18 -12.81 5.12
N GLN A 463 -24.38 -12.75 4.54
CA GLN A 463 -25.63 -13.06 5.25
C GLN A 463 -25.66 -14.51 5.76
N ALA A 464 -25.25 -15.46 4.93
CA ALA A 464 -25.14 -16.87 5.32
C ALA A 464 -24.15 -17.04 6.48
N ARG A 465 -22.99 -16.38 6.42
CA ARG A 465 -21.95 -16.43 7.44
C ARG A 465 -22.44 -15.85 8.77
N TRP A 466 -23.12 -14.70 8.74
CA TRP A 466 -23.69 -14.09 9.95
C TRP A 466 -24.79 -14.94 10.56
N LYS A 467 -25.64 -15.58 9.74
CA LYS A 467 -26.68 -16.47 10.25
C LYS A 467 -26.10 -17.75 10.84
N ALA A 468 -25.02 -18.28 10.26
CA ALA A 468 -24.37 -19.50 10.71
C ALA A 468 -23.51 -19.31 11.97
N PHE A 469 -22.75 -18.21 12.05
CA PHE A 469 -21.67 -18.04 13.02
C PHE A 469 -21.73 -16.73 13.82
N GLY A 470 -22.70 -15.87 13.54
CA GLY A 470 -22.75 -14.52 14.09
C GLY A 470 -21.73 -13.58 13.45
N ARG A 471 -21.53 -12.42 14.08
CA ARG A 471 -20.67 -11.32 13.57
C ARG A 471 -19.32 -11.26 14.30
N THR A 472 -18.75 -12.40 14.65
CA THR A 472 -17.52 -12.52 15.45
C THR A 472 -16.25 -12.51 14.60
N LEU A 473 -16.34 -12.81 13.31
CA LEU A 473 -15.21 -12.74 12.39
C LEU A 473 -14.97 -11.29 11.96
N SER A 474 -13.71 -10.86 11.98
CA SER A 474 -13.30 -9.55 11.43
C SER A 474 -13.48 -9.51 9.91
N PRO A 475 -13.81 -8.35 9.31
CA PRO A 475 -13.81 -8.23 7.86
C PRO A 475 -12.38 -8.30 7.32
N ASP A 476 -12.22 -8.65 6.05
CA ASP A 476 -10.94 -8.50 5.36
C ASP A 476 -10.40 -7.07 5.49
N ALA A 477 -9.08 -6.91 5.46
CA ALA A 477 -8.43 -5.61 5.47
C ALA A 477 -8.82 -4.79 4.23
N THR A 478 -8.94 -3.47 4.41
CA THR A 478 -9.44 -2.53 3.38
C THR A 478 -8.72 -1.18 3.45
N PHE A 479 -7.51 -1.13 4.01
CA PHE A 479 -6.74 0.08 4.30
C PHE A 479 -7.48 1.09 5.21
N THR A 480 -8.48 0.63 5.95
CA THR A 480 -9.13 1.40 7.02
C THR A 480 -8.54 1.04 8.38
N LEU A 481 -8.78 1.89 9.38
CA LEU A 481 -8.27 1.67 10.74
C LEU A 481 -8.76 0.32 11.29
N ARG A 482 -7.81 -0.51 11.75
CA ARG A 482 -8.05 -1.75 12.50
C ARG A 482 -7.23 -1.73 13.78
N LEU A 483 -7.71 -2.48 14.77
CA LEU A 483 -6.99 -2.76 16.01
C LEU A 483 -6.71 -4.26 16.07
N ALA A 484 -5.43 -4.63 15.93
CA ALA A 484 -4.94 -5.95 16.25
C ALA A 484 -4.38 -5.98 17.67
N PHE A 485 -4.30 -7.15 18.28
CA PHE A 485 -3.66 -7.35 19.57
C PHE A 485 -2.89 -8.67 19.57
N GLY A 486 -1.89 -8.76 20.42
CA GLY A 486 -1.06 -9.95 20.52
C GLY A 486 -0.16 -9.93 21.74
N VAL A 487 0.67 -10.96 21.85
CA VAL A 487 1.62 -11.11 22.96
C VAL A 487 3.04 -11.04 22.41
N VAL A 488 3.92 -10.32 23.10
CA VAL A 488 5.36 -10.33 22.83
C VAL A 488 5.89 -11.72 23.19
N LYS A 489 6.28 -12.53 22.19
CA LYS A 489 6.44 -13.97 22.40
C LYS A 489 7.50 -14.59 21.48
N PRO A 490 8.41 -15.42 22.02
CA PRO A 490 9.35 -16.19 21.19
C PRO A 490 8.61 -17.19 20.29
N PHE A 491 9.31 -17.76 19.32
CA PHE A 491 8.74 -18.74 18.40
C PHE A 491 9.74 -19.82 18.00
N PRO A 492 9.28 -21.04 17.68
CA PRO A 492 10.17 -22.08 17.18
C PRO A 492 10.56 -21.81 15.72
N ALA A 493 11.84 -21.89 15.40
CA ALA A 493 12.34 -21.87 14.03
C ALA A 493 13.65 -22.65 13.92
N GLY A 494 13.85 -23.38 12.81
CA GLY A 494 15.13 -24.06 12.54
C GLY A 494 15.58 -25.06 13.62
N GLY A 495 14.66 -25.64 14.39
CA GLY A 495 14.97 -26.57 15.49
C GLY A 495 15.43 -25.90 16.80
N THR A 496 15.32 -24.57 16.90
CA THR A 496 15.58 -23.80 18.13
C THR A 496 14.39 -22.88 18.47
N ILE A 497 14.49 -22.16 19.60
CA ILE A 497 13.59 -21.07 19.96
C ILE A 497 14.26 -19.74 19.61
N VAL A 498 13.61 -18.97 18.75
CA VAL A 498 13.99 -17.60 18.44
C VAL A 498 13.45 -16.70 19.55
N PRO A 499 14.30 -15.91 20.25
CA PRO A 499 13.87 -14.98 21.28
C PRO A 499 12.87 -13.95 20.77
N ALA A 500 12.09 -13.32 21.65
CA ALA A 500 11.13 -12.30 21.23
C ALA A 500 11.80 -10.95 20.89
N ARG A 501 13.09 -10.78 21.19
CA ARG A 501 13.81 -9.51 21.10
C ARG A 501 15.23 -9.69 20.59
N THR A 502 15.71 -8.72 19.84
CA THR A 502 17.12 -8.50 19.54
C THR A 502 17.64 -7.31 20.35
N THR A 503 18.95 -7.12 20.38
CA THR A 503 19.60 -6.02 21.11
C THR A 503 20.51 -5.22 20.20
N ILE A 504 20.91 -4.03 20.65
CA ILE A 504 21.97 -3.25 19.99
C ILE A 504 23.26 -4.08 19.91
N HIS A 505 23.61 -4.87 20.93
CA HIS A 505 24.73 -5.83 20.85
C HIS A 505 24.57 -6.78 19.66
N GLY A 506 23.37 -7.32 19.44
CA GLY A 506 23.06 -8.19 18.31
C GLY A 506 23.32 -7.55 16.94
N LEU A 507 23.13 -6.22 16.80
CA LEU A 507 23.46 -5.47 15.59
C LEU A 507 24.98 -5.51 15.31
N TYR A 508 25.81 -5.22 16.31
CA TYR A 508 27.27 -5.27 16.18
C TYR A 508 27.77 -6.70 15.94
N ASP A 509 27.24 -7.68 16.68
CA ASP A 509 27.56 -9.10 16.48
C ASP A 509 27.25 -9.57 15.06
N ARG A 510 26.06 -9.22 14.55
CA ARG A 510 25.65 -9.58 13.19
C ARG A 510 26.57 -8.92 12.18
N SER A 511 26.90 -7.64 12.34
CA SER A 511 27.86 -6.99 11.46
C SER A 511 29.23 -7.67 11.48
N ALA A 512 29.76 -7.98 12.67
CA ALA A 512 31.04 -8.67 12.83
C ALA A 512 31.03 -10.06 12.21
N ALA A 513 29.96 -10.84 12.37
CA ALA A 513 29.79 -12.17 11.78
C ALA A 513 29.86 -12.12 10.24
N PHE A 514 29.39 -11.04 9.63
CA PHE A 514 29.48 -10.79 8.19
C PHE A 514 30.68 -9.91 7.79
N ARG A 515 31.64 -9.69 8.71
CA ARG A 515 32.87 -8.91 8.49
C ARG A 515 32.61 -7.47 8.04
N ASN A 516 31.53 -6.87 8.54
CA ASN A 516 31.10 -5.50 8.22
C ASN A 516 31.03 -5.25 6.70
N ARG A 517 30.49 -6.24 5.95
CA ARG A 517 30.30 -6.15 4.49
C ARG A 517 28.83 -5.94 4.15
N PRO A 518 28.51 -5.19 3.07
CA PRO A 518 27.14 -5.07 2.61
C PRO A 518 26.46 -6.44 2.38
N PRO A 519 25.18 -6.59 2.73
CA PRO A 519 24.29 -5.57 3.31
C PRO A 519 24.33 -5.44 4.85
N TRP A 520 25.24 -6.12 5.55
CA TRP A 520 25.37 -6.10 7.02
C TRP A 520 26.48 -5.18 7.54
N ASN A 521 26.81 -4.13 6.80
CA ASN A 521 27.77 -3.13 7.27
C ASN A 521 27.09 -2.05 8.12
N LEU A 522 27.78 -1.60 9.16
CA LEU A 522 27.36 -0.46 9.98
C LEU A 522 27.70 0.85 9.29
N MET A 523 26.91 1.89 9.55
CA MET A 523 27.28 3.26 9.19
C MET A 523 28.40 3.77 10.11
N PRO A 524 29.30 4.65 9.62
CA PRO A 524 30.43 5.16 10.41
C PRO A 524 30.04 5.70 11.79
N ARG A 525 28.93 6.44 11.88
CA ARG A 525 28.42 6.97 13.16
C ARG A 525 28.11 5.90 14.21
N TRP A 526 27.64 4.73 13.79
CA TRP A 526 27.39 3.61 14.72
C TRP A 526 28.71 3.01 15.21
N VAL A 527 29.74 2.96 14.37
CA VAL A 527 31.08 2.51 14.77
C VAL A 527 31.72 3.50 15.75
N GLU A 528 31.56 4.80 15.49
CA GLU A 528 32.12 5.87 16.32
C GLU A 528 31.49 5.92 17.71
N HIS A 529 30.17 5.69 17.81
CA HIS A 529 29.40 5.80 19.05
C HIS A 529 29.15 4.48 19.79
N GLU A 530 29.76 3.35 19.38
CA GLU A 530 29.56 2.04 20.01
C GLU A 530 29.76 2.07 21.54
N LYS A 531 30.76 2.81 22.02
CA LYS A 531 31.09 2.91 23.45
C LYS A 531 30.14 3.81 24.25
N ASP A 532 29.33 4.61 23.56
CA ASP A 532 28.37 5.54 24.17
C ASP A 532 26.98 4.90 24.37
N LEU A 533 26.78 3.69 23.82
CA LEU A 533 25.52 2.97 23.76
C LEU A 533 25.37 1.95 24.89
N GLU A 534 24.15 1.85 25.41
CA GLU A 534 23.74 0.73 26.26
C GLU A 534 23.44 -0.50 25.38
N LEU A 535 24.45 -1.36 25.16
CA LEU A 535 24.39 -2.48 24.19
C LEU A 535 23.29 -3.51 24.48
N GLU A 536 22.84 -3.64 25.74
CA GLU A 536 21.72 -4.52 26.12
C GLU A 536 20.34 -3.94 25.79
N THR A 537 20.28 -2.69 25.30
CA THR A 537 19.01 -2.08 24.86
C THR A 537 18.38 -2.93 23.76
N PRO A 538 17.11 -3.36 23.94
CA PRO A 538 16.40 -4.07 22.88
C PRO A 538 16.30 -3.20 21.63
N LEU A 539 16.64 -3.77 20.48
CA LEU A 539 16.60 -3.09 19.19
C LEU A 539 15.26 -3.33 18.50
N ASP A 540 14.98 -4.58 18.16
CA ASP A 540 13.72 -5.01 17.57
C ASP A 540 13.04 -6.06 18.44
N PHE A 541 11.73 -6.19 18.31
CA PHE A 541 10.95 -7.23 18.97
C PHE A 541 9.86 -7.80 18.07
N VAL A 542 9.37 -8.97 18.46
CA VAL A 542 8.25 -9.64 17.81
C VAL A 542 7.06 -9.85 18.73
N CYS A 543 5.86 -9.75 18.16
CA CYS A 543 4.63 -10.13 18.84
C CYS A 543 3.70 -10.92 17.91
N THR A 544 2.65 -11.50 18.49
CA THR A 544 1.64 -12.27 17.75
C THR A 544 0.53 -11.39 17.15
N ALA A 545 0.68 -10.07 17.11
CA ALA A 545 -0.36 -9.20 16.56
C ALA A 545 -0.58 -9.52 15.07
N ASP A 546 -1.85 -9.57 14.67
CA ASP A 546 -2.26 -9.88 13.31
C ASP A 546 -2.08 -8.66 12.39
N ILE A 547 -0.95 -8.63 11.67
CA ILE A 547 -0.63 -7.58 10.69
C ILE A 547 -0.53 -8.13 9.27
N ILE A 548 -0.71 -7.24 8.31
CA ILE A 548 -0.39 -7.44 6.90
C ILE A 548 0.24 -6.16 6.33
N GLY A 549 0.71 -6.21 5.08
CA GLY A 549 1.18 -5.02 4.36
C GLY A 549 0.19 -3.85 4.46
N GLY A 550 0.70 -2.65 4.74
CA GLY A 550 -0.09 -1.48 5.13
C GLY A 550 -0.03 -1.16 6.63
N ASN A 551 0.37 -2.11 7.49
CA ASN A 551 0.65 -1.81 8.90
C ASN A 551 2.04 -1.22 9.15
N SER A 552 2.91 -1.13 8.15
CA SER A 552 4.18 -0.42 8.29
C SER A 552 3.97 0.99 8.85
N GLY A 553 4.64 1.30 9.95
CA GLY A 553 4.54 2.57 10.67
C GLY A 553 3.45 2.57 11.74
N SER A 554 2.74 1.46 11.94
CA SER A 554 1.70 1.36 12.95
C SER A 554 2.33 1.34 14.35
N PRO A 555 1.84 2.16 15.30
CA PRO A 555 2.31 2.10 16.67
C PRO A 555 1.92 0.78 17.33
N VAL A 556 2.87 0.22 18.08
CA VAL A 556 2.63 -0.81 19.09
C VAL A 556 2.48 -0.12 20.44
N VAL A 557 1.35 -0.37 21.11
CA VAL A 557 1.06 0.22 22.42
C VAL A 557 0.86 -0.86 23.49
N ASN A 558 1.27 -0.56 24.71
CA ASN A 558 1.02 -1.40 25.87
C ASN A 558 -0.43 -1.26 26.38
N LYS A 559 -0.77 -2.00 27.43
CA LYS A 559 -2.09 -1.95 28.09
C LYS A 559 -2.49 -0.57 28.64
N ASP A 560 -1.51 0.29 28.87
CA ASP A 560 -1.70 1.64 29.41
C ASP A 560 -1.83 2.69 28.28
N GLY A 561 -1.79 2.24 27.01
CA GLY A 561 -1.91 3.10 25.84
C GLY A 561 -0.63 3.86 25.49
N GLU A 562 0.51 3.42 26.01
CA GLU A 562 1.82 4.04 25.77
C GLU A 562 2.56 3.35 24.62
N PHE A 563 3.23 4.15 23.79
CA PHE A 563 4.04 3.69 22.65
C PHE A 563 5.26 2.91 23.13
N VAL A 564 5.31 1.61 22.78
CA VAL A 564 6.43 0.70 23.09
C VAL A 564 7.23 0.28 21.86
N GLY A 565 6.74 0.59 20.66
CA GLY A 565 7.46 0.35 19.41
C GLY A 565 6.64 0.65 18.18
N ILE A 566 7.21 0.36 17.01
CA ILE A 566 6.60 0.63 15.71
C ILE A 566 6.78 -0.54 14.76
N ILE A 567 5.67 -1.01 14.19
CA ILE A 567 5.65 -2.10 13.21
C ILE A 567 6.41 -1.67 11.97
N PHE A 568 7.25 -2.55 11.43
CA PHE A 568 7.91 -2.31 10.14
C PHE A 568 7.92 -3.54 9.23
N ASP A 569 7.75 -4.74 9.76
CA ASP A 569 7.78 -5.97 8.98
C ASP A 569 6.99 -7.09 9.67
N GLY A 570 6.90 -8.25 9.04
CA GLY A 570 6.58 -9.53 9.66
C GLY A 570 7.65 -10.57 9.31
N ASN A 571 7.77 -11.67 10.05
CA ASN A 571 8.65 -12.75 9.60
C ASN A 571 8.09 -13.48 8.36
N ILE A 572 8.87 -14.34 7.71
CA ILE A 572 8.51 -14.92 6.42
C ILE A 572 7.20 -15.73 6.49
N GLU A 573 6.98 -16.41 7.61
CA GLU A 573 5.75 -17.18 7.87
C GLU A 573 4.50 -16.29 7.99
N SER A 574 4.66 -15.00 8.30
CA SER A 574 3.55 -14.04 8.35
C SER A 574 2.96 -13.73 6.97
N LEU A 575 3.64 -14.06 5.87
CA LEU A 575 3.12 -13.82 4.51
C LEU A 575 1.88 -14.68 4.20
N ALA A 576 1.65 -15.75 4.95
CA ALA A 576 0.44 -16.56 4.86
C ALA A 576 -0.79 -15.88 5.50
N LEU A 577 -0.58 -14.86 6.36
CA LEU A 577 -1.65 -14.19 7.11
C LEU A 577 -2.68 -13.47 6.24
N ASP A 578 -2.35 -13.24 4.96
CA ASP A 578 -3.28 -12.72 3.97
C ASP A 578 -4.51 -13.63 3.81
N TYR A 579 -4.33 -14.95 3.92
CA TYR A 579 -5.39 -15.93 3.72
C TYR A 579 -5.93 -16.53 5.02
N TYR A 580 -5.11 -16.67 6.06
CA TYR A 580 -5.54 -17.23 7.35
C TYR A 580 -4.61 -16.78 8.48
N TYR A 581 -5.13 -16.61 9.69
CA TYR A 581 -4.30 -16.25 10.85
C TYR A 581 -3.73 -17.49 11.56
N THR A 582 -2.47 -17.41 11.99
CA THR A 582 -1.80 -18.34 12.90
C THR A 582 -0.77 -17.59 13.73
N ASP A 583 -0.55 -17.99 14.98
CA ASP A 583 0.49 -17.45 15.87
C ASP A 583 1.53 -18.50 16.29
N GLU A 584 1.53 -19.67 15.66
CA GLU A 584 2.50 -20.73 15.96
C GLU A 584 3.92 -20.26 15.67
N VAL A 585 4.12 -19.68 14.48
CA VAL A 585 5.41 -19.19 13.98
C VAL A 585 5.34 -17.77 13.41
N ALA A 586 4.20 -17.32 12.89
CA ALA A 586 4.07 -15.99 12.32
C ALA A 586 4.14 -14.90 13.41
N ARG A 587 4.83 -13.81 13.12
CA ARG A 587 5.13 -12.71 14.03
C ARG A 587 5.12 -11.38 13.30
N ALA A 588 4.56 -10.37 13.96
CA ALA A 588 4.76 -8.97 13.63
C ALA A 588 6.12 -8.51 14.19
N VAL A 589 6.91 -7.78 13.40
CA VAL A 589 8.24 -7.26 13.78
C VAL A 589 8.16 -5.74 13.98
N SER A 590 8.77 -5.26 15.05
CA SER A 590 8.74 -3.85 15.44
C SER A 590 10.10 -3.36 15.92
N VAL A 591 10.39 -2.09 15.66
CA VAL A 591 11.51 -1.39 16.32
C VAL A 591 11.06 -1.05 17.75
N ASP A 592 11.89 -1.34 18.74
CA ASP A 592 11.63 -1.04 20.15
C ASP A 592 11.79 0.47 20.43
N ALA A 593 10.84 1.04 21.18
CA ALA A 593 10.86 2.46 21.54
C ALA A 593 12.14 2.88 22.28
N ARG A 594 12.77 1.99 23.05
CA ARG A 594 14.03 2.28 23.75
C ARG A 594 15.17 2.48 22.75
N ALA A 595 15.25 1.64 21.72
CA ALA A 595 16.26 1.76 20.65
C ALA A 595 16.16 3.10 19.93
N ILE A 596 14.93 3.56 19.66
CA ILE A 596 14.68 4.85 19.00
C ILE A 596 15.26 5.99 19.85
N VAL A 597 14.94 6.02 21.14
CA VAL A 597 15.44 7.04 22.07
C VAL A 597 16.96 7.00 22.18
N GLU A 598 17.53 5.80 22.33
CA GLU A 598 18.97 5.60 22.48
C GLU A 598 19.72 6.06 21.22
N ALA A 599 19.28 5.61 20.04
CA ALA A 599 19.89 6.01 18.77
C ALA A 599 19.80 7.53 18.55
N LEU A 600 18.62 8.12 18.75
CA LEU A 600 18.43 9.57 18.56
C LEU A 600 19.33 10.38 19.51
N ARG A 601 19.46 9.99 20.79
CA ARG A 601 20.31 10.69 21.76
C ARG A 601 21.81 10.47 21.52
N LYS A 602 22.21 9.23 21.27
CA LYS A 602 23.63 8.81 21.34
C LYS A 602 24.31 8.74 19.98
N VAL A 603 23.60 8.29 18.95
CA VAL A 603 24.15 8.12 17.59
C VAL A 603 23.90 9.35 16.73
N TYR A 604 22.72 9.97 16.85
CA TYR A 604 22.31 11.10 16.00
C TYR A 604 22.37 12.46 16.70
N GLY A 605 22.56 12.51 18.02
CA GLY A 605 22.70 13.75 18.79
C GLY A 605 21.45 14.64 18.83
N THR A 606 20.26 14.12 18.54
CA THR A 606 19.00 14.88 18.40
C THR A 606 18.22 14.99 19.71
N THR A 607 18.88 15.39 20.80
CA THR A 607 18.26 15.43 22.15
C THR A 607 16.96 16.24 22.19
N ALA A 608 16.89 17.39 21.50
CA ALA A 608 15.69 18.22 21.46
C ALA A 608 14.49 17.52 20.79
N LEU A 609 14.74 16.66 19.79
CA LEU A 609 13.69 15.86 19.16
C LEU A 609 13.18 14.79 20.12
N VAL A 610 14.08 14.16 20.88
CA VAL A 610 13.70 13.17 21.88
C VAL A 610 12.92 13.80 23.03
N ASP A 611 13.28 15.00 23.47
CA ASP A 611 12.52 15.71 24.50
C ASP A 611 11.12 16.14 24.01
N GLU A 612 10.90 16.30 22.70
CA GLU A 612 9.56 16.49 22.10
C GLU A 612 8.77 15.17 22.03
N LEU A 613 9.42 14.04 21.71
CA LEU A 613 8.78 12.72 21.58
C LEU A 613 8.44 12.07 22.92
N ALA A 614 9.40 12.10 23.84
CA ALA A 614 9.39 11.40 25.12
C ALA A 614 9.77 12.38 26.26
N PRO A 615 8.91 13.38 26.53
CA PRO A 615 9.15 14.33 27.62
C PRO A 615 9.21 13.58 28.96
N LYS A 616 10.16 13.96 29.82
CA LYS A 616 10.47 13.30 31.10
C LYS A 616 9.29 13.27 32.09
#